data_AF-A0A837NIV9-F1
#
_entry.id   AF-A0A837NIV9-F1
#
_cell.length_a   1.000
_cell.length_b   1.000
_cell.length_c   1.000
_cell.angle_alpha   90.00
_cell.angle_beta   90.00
_cell.angle_gamma   90.00
#
_symmetry.space_group_name_H-M   'P 1'
#
loop_
_entity.id
_entity.type
_entity.pdbx_description
1 polymer ?
#
loop_
_entity_poly.entity_id
_entity_poly.type
_entity_poly.pdbx_seq_one_letter_code
_entity_poly.pdbx_strand_id
1 'polypeptide(L)'
;MGFKRVKKQILECLQSGNILHESRGDIDVKNLLLIEELSIDELISIVARARGNEYECSPHHISADIDVHIVKTVYDGKSWYIKWYFVEPSCIFISVHN
;
A
#
# COMPACT_ATOMS: atom_id res chain seq x y z
N MET A 1 -2.85 9.86 -11.54
CA MET A 1 -4.17 10.11 -10.88
C MET A 1 -3.98 10.96 -9.62
N GLY A 2 -4.99 11.69 -9.14
CA GLY A 2 -4.91 12.40 -7.86
C GLY A 2 -5.04 11.44 -6.66
N PHE A 3 -4.33 11.72 -5.56
CA PHE A 3 -4.29 10.83 -4.38
C PHE A 3 -5.68 10.45 -3.84
N LYS A 4 -6.65 11.37 -3.86
CA LYS A 4 -8.03 11.07 -3.42
C LYS A 4 -8.63 9.85 -4.13
N ARG A 5 -8.35 9.68 -5.42
CA ARG A 5 -8.87 8.58 -6.24
C ARG A 5 -8.12 7.28 -5.94
N VAL A 6 -6.79 7.36 -5.86
CA VAL A 6 -5.91 6.25 -5.47
C VAL A 6 -6.27 5.72 -4.08
N LYS A 7 -6.46 6.62 -3.10
CA LYS A 7 -6.88 6.30 -1.74
C LYS A 7 -8.23 5.59 -1.70
N LYS A 8 -9.21 6.06 -2.49
CA LYS A 8 -10.51 5.38 -2.58
C LYS A 8 -10.33 3.93 -3.08
N GLN A 9 -9.57 3.76 -4.16
CA GLN A 9 -9.37 2.46 -4.80
C GLN A 9 -8.64 1.45 -3.90
N ILE A 10 -7.58 1.85 -3.19
CA ILE A 10 -6.90 0.95 -2.24
C ILE A 10 -7.83 0.56 -1.07
N LEU A 11 -8.65 1.48 -0.57
CA LEU A 11 -9.61 1.15 0.50
C LEU A 11 -10.66 0.14 0.02
N GLU A 12 -11.13 0.28 -1.23
CA GLU A 12 -12.04 -0.70 -1.84
C GLU A 12 -11.37 -2.08 -2.01
N CYS A 13 -10.11 -2.15 -2.46
CA CYS A 13 -9.34 -3.41 -2.48
C CYS A 13 -9.26 -4.04 -1.08
N LEU A 14 -8.89 -3.25 -0.08
CA LEU A 14 -8.71 -3.73 1.29
C LEU A 14 -10.01 -4.30 1.87
N GLN A 15 -11.13 -3.59 1.67
CA GLN A 15 -12.45 -4.01 2.14
C GLN A 15 -12.99 -5.24 1.40
N SER A 16 -12.64 -5.40 0.13
CA SER A 16 -13.08 -6.55 -0.69
C SER A 16 -12.16 -7.77 -0.57
N GLY A 17 -11.04 -7.65 0.15
CA GLY A 17 -10.04 -8.72 0.25
C GLY A 17 -9.27 -8.97 -1.06
N ASN A 18 -9.37 -8.06 -2.04
CA ASN A 18 -8.68 -8.16 -3.33
C ASN A 18 -7.21 -7.71 -3.18
N ILE A 19 -6.47 -8.45 -2.38
CA ILE A 19 -5.11 -8.11 -1.95
C ILE A 19 -4.18 -9.26 -2.32
N LEU A 20 -3.05 -8.91 -2.92
CA LEU A 20 -1.95 -9.82 -3.21
C LEU A 20 -0.64 -9.18 -2.76
N HIS A 21 0.41 -9.98 -2.71
CA HIS A 21 1.75 -9.57 -2.31
C HIS A 21 2.73 -9.86 -3.44
N GLU A 22 3.61 -8.92 -3.72
CA GLU A 22 4.71 -9.16 -4.65
C GLU A 22 5.84 -9.90 -3.94
N SER A 23 6.02 -11.20 -4.22
CA SER A 23 7.15 -11.97 -3.70
C SER A 23 8.45 -11.53 -4.38
N ARG A 24 9.35 -10.89 -3.63
CA ARG A 24 10.72 -10.53 -4.07
C ARG A 24 11.77 -11.13 -3.13
N GLY A 25 12.04 -12.43 -3.19
CA GLY A 25 13.14 -13.05 -2.42
C GLY A 25 13.18 -12.60 -0.94
N ASP A 26 14.37 -12.30 -0.39
CA ASP A 26 14.62 -11.86 1.02
C ASP A 26 13.83 -10.61 1.49
N ILE A 27 12.98 -9.99 0.66
CA ILE A 27 12.16 -8.82 1.00
C ILE A 27 10.85 -9.21 1.70
N ASP A 28 10.43 -10.49 1.69
CA ASP A 28 9.18 -10.95 2.32
C ASP A 28 9.09 -10.59 3.82
N VAL A 29 10.22 -10.39 4.51
CA VAL A 29 10.28 -9.95 5.92
C VAL A 29 9.76 -8.51 6.14
N LYS A 30 9.67 -7.68 5.10
CA LYS A 30 9.27 -6.25 5.21
C LYS A 30 7.78 -5.99 4.97
N ASN A 31 6.97 -7.02 4.89
CA ASN A 31 5.54 -6.88 4.71
C ASN A 31 4.80 -7.42 5.93
N LEU A 32 4.56 -6.55 6.92
CA LEU A 32 3.85 -6.87 8.15
C LEU A 32 2.46 -7.46 7.89
N LEU A 33 1.85 -7.13 6.74
CA LEU A 33 0.58 -7.70 6.33
C LEU A 33 0.72 -9.18 5.90
N LEU A 34 1.85 -9.58 5.31
CA LEU A 34 2.12 -10.95 4.88
C LEU A 34 2.42 -11.88 6.07
N ILE A 35 3.07 -11.36 7.12
CA ILE A 35 3.43 -12.12 8.33
C ILE A 35 2.36 -12.03 9.43
N GLU A 36 1.15 -11.55 9.11
CA GLU A 36 0.01 -11.40 10.02
C GLU A 36 0.26 -10.51 11.26
N GLU A 37 1.33 -9.72 11.27
CA GLU A 37 1.62 -8.76 12.34
C GLU A 37 0.80 -7.47 12.24
N LEU A 38 0.22 -7.21 11.06
CA LEU A 38 -0.68 -6.08 10.80
C LEU A 38 -2.03 -6.58 10.29
N SER A 39 -3.11 -6.16 10.94
CA SER A 39 -4.47 -6.48 10.46
C SER A 39 -4.89 -5.58 9.28
N ILE A 40 -5.83 -6.08 8.47
CA ILE A 40 -6.44 -5.31 7.37
C ILE A 40 -7.15 -4.06 7.90
N ASP A 41 -7.86 -4.15 9.02
CA ASP A 41 -8.58 -3.02 9.61
C ASP A 41 -7.62 -1.92 10.09
N GLU A 42 -6.47 -2.31 10.64
CA GLU A 42 -5.43 -1.37 11.02
C GLU A 42 -4.79 -0.72 9.78
N LEU A 43 -4.50 -1.49 8.73
CA LEU A 43 -4.01 -0.94 7.46
C LEU A 43 -5.01 0.02 6.82
N ILE A 44 -6.31 -0.30 6.84
CA ILE A 44 -7.40 0.59 6.43
C ILE A 44 -7.34 1.89 7.24
N SER A 45 -7.16 1.81 8.56
CA SER A 45 -7.10 2.99 9.44
C SER A 45 -5.90 3.88 9.13
N ILE A 46 -4.73 3.29 8.88
CA ILE A 46 -3.50 4.00 8.50
C ILE A 46 -3.69 4.71 7.15
N VAL A 47 -4.19 4.01 6.13
CA VAL A 47 -4.41 4.59 4.79
C VAL A 47 -5.53 5.63 4.81
N ALA A 48 -6.61 5.40 5.57
CA ALA A 48 -7.75 6.31 5.68
C ALA A 48 -7.40 7.66 6.31
N ARG A 49 -6.35 7.75 7.13
CA ARG A 49 -5.88 9.05 7.66
C ARG A 49 -4.87 9.77 6.76
N ALA A 50 -4.21 9.05 5.85
CA ALA A 50 -3.14 9.60 5.03
C ALA A 50 -3.63 10.77 4.16
N ARG A 51 -2.76 11.76 3.97
CA ARG A 51 -3.01 13.01 3.25
C ARG A 51 -2.22 13.07 1.95
N GLY A 52 -2.61 13.96 1.04
CA GLY A 52 -1.96 14.08 -0.27
C GLY A 52 -0.47 14.47 -0.23
N ASN A 53 -0.03 15.15 0.83
CA ASN A 53 1.38 15.48 1.04
C ASN A 53 2.20 14.33 1.64
N GLU A 54 1.55 13.24 2.03
CA GLU A 54 2.16 11.99 2.53
C GLU A 54 2.21 10.92 1.42
N TYR A 55 1.76 11.27 0.21
CA TYR A 55 1.64 10.38 -0.94
C TYR A 55 2.66 10.70 -2.02
N GLU A 56 3.27 9.66 -2.56
CA GLU A 56 4.18 9.71 -3.71
C GLU A 56 3.72 8.70 -4.76
N CYS A 57 4.01 9.01 -6.03
CA CYS A 57 3.69 8.15 -7.17
C CYS A 57 4.89 8.13 -8.11
N SER A 58 5.29 6.94 -8.54
CA SER A 58 6.35 6.78 -9.54
C SER A 58 6.11 5.56 -10.42
N PRO A 59 6.61 5.55 -11.66
CA PRO A 59 6.48 4.39 -12.54
C PRO A 59 7.16 3.14 -11.96
N HIS A 60 6.59 1.97 -12.23
CA HIS A 60 7.22 0.69 -11.88
C HIS A 60 8.49 0.49 -12.71
N HIS A 61 9.56 0.02 -12.07
CA HIS A 61 10.90 -0.06 -12.67
C HIS A 61 11.01 -1.06 -13.84
N ILE A 62 10.12 -2.08 -13.91
CA ILE A 62 10.05 -3.02 -15.05
C ILE A 62 9.05 -2.56 -16.11
N SER A 63 7.97 -1.88 -15.72
CA SER A 63 6.88 -1.49 -16.62
C SER A 63 6.45 -0.08 -16.27
N ALA A 64 6.90 0.90 -17.06
CA ALA A 64 6.65 2.30 -16.81
C ALA A 64 5.14 2.68 -16.90
N ASP A 65 4.33 1.80 -17.47
CA ASP A 65 2.87 1.96 -17.58
C ASP A 65 2.13 1.67 -16.26
N ILE A 66 2.81 1.06 -15.28
CA ILE A 66 2.24 0.77 -13.96
C ILE A 66 2.66 1.88 -12.99
N ASP A 67 1.67 2.58 -12.43
CA ASP A 67 1.89 3.52 -11.35
C ASP A 67 2.12 2.75 -10.03
N VAL A 68 3.27 3.02 -9.39
CA VAL A 68 3.57 2.58 -8.03
C VAL A 68 3.25 3.70 -7.06
N HIS A 69 2.46 3.36 -6.06
CA HIS A 69 1.96 4.25 -5.04
C HIS A 69 2.71 4.04 -3.74
N ILE A 70 3.08 5.13 -3.08
CA ILE A 70 3.74 5.11 -1.78
C ILE A 70 2.99 6.06 -0.85
N VAL A 71 2.73 5.62 0.38
CA VAL A 71 2.27 6.46 1.48
C VAL A 71 3.29 6.39 2.61
N LYS A 72 3.73 7.57 3.07
CA LYS A 72 4.60 7.77 4.22
C LYS A 72 3.86 8.62 5.26
N THR A 73 3.25 7.98 6.25
CA THR A 73 2.39 8.65 7.24
C THR A 73 2.80 8.25 8.66
N VAL A 74 2.52 9.12 9.63
CA VAL A 74 2.62 8.75 11.05
C VAL A 74 1.26 8.21 11.52
N TYR A 75 1.21 7.05 12.17
CA TYR A 75 0.01 6.51 12.81
C TYR A 75 0.42 5.82 14.11
N ASP A 76 -0.33 6.11 15.19
CA ASP A 76 -0.04 5.61 16.53
C ASP A 76 1.44 5.79 16.97
N GLY A 77 2.00 6.98 16.71
CA GLY A 77 3.39 7.31 17.04
C GLY A 77 4.46 6.65 16.15
N LYS A 78 4.08 5.83 15.17
CA LYS A 78 5.00 5.09 14.28
C LYS A 78 5.00 5.67 12.87
N SER A 79 6.15 5.60 12.19
CA SER A 79 6.30 6.07 10.81
C SER A 79 6.08 4.93 9.83
N TRP A 80 4.95 4.93 9.15
CA TRP A 80 4.57 3.87 8.23
C TRP A 80 5.06 4.12 6.81
N TYR A 81 5.53 3.05 6.17
CA TYR A 81 5.86 2.99 4.75
C TYR A 81 5.00 1.92 4.07
N ILE A 82 4.09 2.36 3.20
CA ILE A 82 3.14 1.51 2.49
C ILE A 82 3.36 1.71 1.00
N LYS A 83 3.66 0.63 0.27
CA LYS A 83 3.96 0.66 -1.17
C LYS A 83 3.19 -0.42 -1.92
N TRP A 84 2.50 -0.03 -2.98
CA TRP A 84 1.64 -0.92 -3.77
C TRP A 84 1.47 -0.45 -5.22
N TYR A 85 0.85 -1.28 -6.04
CA TYR A 85 0.29 -0.90 -7.35
C TYR A 85 -1.04 -1.61 -7.59
N PHE A 86 -1.79 -1.19 -8.59
CA PHE A 86 -3.07 -1.81 -8.95
C PHE A 86 -2.92 -2.78 -10.13
N VAL A 87 -3.57 -3.93 -10.01
CA VAL A 87 -3.84 -4.87 -11.10
C VAL A 87 -5.31 -5.24 -10.96
N GLU A 88 -6.19 -4.45 -11.57
CA GLU A 88 -7.64 -4.55 -11.34
C GLU A 88 -8.15 -5.99 -11.52
N PRO A 89 -8.97 -6.50 -10.57
CA PRO A 89 -9.59 -5.78 -9.45
C PRO A 89 -8.72 -5.68 -8.17
N SER A 90 -7.49 -6.18 -8.21
CA SER A 90 -6.64 -6.36 -7.04
C SER A 90 -5.63 -5.23 -6.81
N CYS A 91 -5.18 -5.15 -5.57
CA CYS A 91 -4.05 -4.34 -5.15
C CYS A 91 -2.87 -5.27 -4.81
N ILE A 92 -1.69 -4.98 -5.35
CA ILE A 92 -0.47 -5.74 -5.06
C ILE A 92 0.41 -4.94 -4.12
N PHE A 93 0.60 -5.41 -2.88
CA PHE A 93 1.53 -4.80 -1.93
C PHE A 93 2.96 -5.23 -2.20
N ILE A 94 3.85 -4.24 -2.35
CA ILE A 94 5.29 -4.45 -2.44
C ILE A 94 5.91 -4.42 -1.04
N SER A 95 5.44 -3.52 -0.16
CA SER A 95 5.98 -3.39 1.20
C SER A 95 5.00 -2.67 2.12
N VAL A 96 4.89 -3.13 3.37
CA VAL A 96 4.06 -2.54 4.43
C VAL A 96 4.79 -2.71 5.76
N HIS A 97 5.36 -1.63 6.30
CA HIS A 97 6.12 -1.68 7.56
C HIS A 97 6.16 -0.33 8.27
N ASN A 98 6.63 -0.32 9.51
CA ASN A 98 6.91 0.86 10.34
C ASN A 98 8.22 0.70 11.10
#